data_AF-A0A1E4QYM8-F1
#
_entry.id   AF-A0A1E4QYM8-F1
#
_cell.length_a   1.000
_cell.length_b   1.000
_cell.length_c   1.000
_cell.angle_alpha   90.00
_cell.angle_beta   90.00
_cell.angle_gamma   90.00
#
_symmetry.space_group_name_H-M   'P 1'
#
loop_
_entity.id
_entity.type
_entity.pdbx_description
1 polymer ?
#
loop_
_entity_poly.entity_id
_entity_poly.type
_entity_poly.pdbx_seq_one_letter_code
_entity_poly.pdbx_strand_id
1 'polypeptide(L)'
;MPTIMINSQQLTFNNIYYVDSINGSDQNSGSEDSPFLTVNYAVSRCATTGDAIYANKGTHDVTRLAGTYDSGGLWDDSKAISFIGVKGQTIFVCDGSKHSGRDTHCIMFRNAGTKAYQITFDFRVGNRAINYSTSICGAGGPVTRGEIINCLFKVDSPSPSFSYSNDGTTTTKFTNCVFDVKANFVGSYTGGPGITLENCITNFTFHTEGTKTNTFDKGSFDSKYHITNFDEIALNVGIYSGKYGWTFDKILLQHNNNKIYTIESSENWYQTKMTSNTAPAPLVASASSFHSSGYEAYKAFNGDHITDNYWCTTSADSKNCWLMLDFNVPKRFNKVVLKSMITSRLGYNPKEFKIQGSKDNLVFKDLATVNEEWNTETDRIINFHNSTKYRYYKIFIISNNGASWSGIREVQFYERKDKLINLPSANQANFKKYGGSNLRLDTIFPIISFALQDKFSKNEEGLWVVTLDKKPLAIEFGNKE
;
A
#
# COMPACT_ATOMS: atom_id res chain seq x y z
N MET A 1 6.53 30.44 -5.61
CA MET A 1 6.25 29.37 -6.58
C MET A 1 5.88 28.12 -5.80
N PRO A 2 4.71 27.50 -6.07
CA PRO A 2 4.31 26.26 -5.43
C PRO A 2 5.28 25.11 -5.73
N THR A 3 5.31 24.11 -4.85
CA THR A 3 6.29 23.02 -4.90
C THR A 3 5.66 21.65 -4.68
N ILE A 4 6.19 20.62 -5.35
CA ILE A 4 5.87 19.21 -5.09
C ILE A 4 7.13 18.49 -4.64
N MET A 5 7.01 17.72 -3.55
CA MET A 5 8.06 16.84 -3.08
C MET A 5 7.90 15.44 -3.69
N ILE A 6 8.89 15.00 -4.46
CA ILE A 6 9.04 13.59 -4.84
C ILE A 6 10.25 13.04 -4.09
N ASN A 7 9.99 12.24 -3.06
CA ASN A 7 11.02 11.81 -2.10
C ASN A 7 11.73 13.04 -1.50
N SER A 8 13.06 13.08 -1.54
CA SER A 8 13.88 14.22 -1.09
C SER A 8 13.97 15.37 -2.11
N GLN A 9 13.21 15.30 -3.21
CA GLN A 9 13.37 16.21 -4.34
C GLN A 9 12.24 17.22 -4.40
N GLN A 10 12.61 18.48 -4.26
CA GLN A 10 11.69 19.59 -4.42
C GLN A 10 11.63 20.01 -5.89
N LEU A 11 10.46 19.85 -6.48
CA LEU A 11 10.14 20.39 -7.80
C LEU A 11 9.34 21.68 -7.61
N THR A 12 9.65 22.72 -8.39
CA THR A 12 9.05 24.06 -8.26
C THR A 12 8.39 24.45 -9.57
N PHE A 13 7.17 24.99 -9.48
CA PHE A 13 6.33 25.30 -10.64
C PHE A 13 5.73 26.70 -10.55
N ASN A 14 5.28 27.23 -11.68
CA ASN A 14 4.53 28.48 -11.72
C ASN A 14 3.17 28.29 -11.05
N ASN A 15 2.41 27.28 -11.50
CA ASN A 15 1.16 26.81 -10.89
C ASN A 15 1.11 25.29 -10.79
N ILE A 16 0.28 24.78 -9.89
CA ILE A 16 -0.05 23.36 -9.78
C ILE A 16 -1.57 23.22 -9.85
N TYR A 17 -2.04 22.42 -10.80
CA TYR A 17 -3.45 22.06 -10.93
C TYR A 17 -3.67 20.62 -10.48
N TYR A 18 -4.57 20.43 -9.52
CA TYR A 18 -4.91 19.13 -8.96
C TYR A 18 -6.08 18.50 -9.73
N VAL A 19 -6.03 17.18 -9.91
CA VAL A 19 -7.06 16.41 -10.62
C VAL A 19 -7.52 15.23 -9.75
N ASP A 20 -8.82 15.06 -9.60
CA ASP A 20 -9.45 13.94 -8.90
C ASP A 20 -10.62 13.41 -9.74
N SER A 21 -10.48 12.18 -10.26
CA SER A 21 -11.45 11.61 -11.20
C SER A 21 -12.77 11.18 -10.56
N ILE A 22 -12.87 11.21 -9.22
CA ILE A 22 -14.07 10.80 -8.48
C ILE A 22 -14.75 12.02 -7.87
N ASN A 23 -13.98 12.87 -7.18
CA ASN A 23 -14.51 13.98 -6.40
C ASN A 23 -14.30 15.36 -7.06
N GLY A 24 -13.56 15.42 -8.17
CA GLY A 24 -13.28 16.66 -8.88
C GLY A 24 -14.45 17.16 -9.74
N SER A 25 -14.33 18.40 -10.19
CA SER A 25 -15.24 19.02 -11.16
C SER A 25 -14.46 19.96 -12.06
N ASP A 26 -14.69 19.94 -13.37
CA ASP A 26 -14.04 20.90 -14.28
C ASP A 26 -14.60 22.33 -14.13
N GLN A 27 -15.58 22.55 -13.24
CA GLN A 27 -15.99 23.88 -12.81
C GLN A 27 -15.20 24.39 -11.58
N ASN A 28 -14.36 23.53 -10.98
CA ASN A 28 -13.54 23.90 -9.83
C ASN A 28 -12.38 24.82 -10.22
N SER A 29 -11.61 25.26 -9.23
CA SER A 29 -10.44 26.13 -9.43
C SER A 29 -9.16 25.36 -9.82
N GLY A 30 -9.13 24.05 -9.58
CA GLY A 30 -7.94 23.22 -9.75
C GLY A 30 -6.97 23.29 -8.57
N SER A 31 -7.37 23.89 -7.44
CA SER A 31 -6.59 23.83 -6.19
C SER A 31 -6.67 22.45 -5.53
N GLU A 32 -5.83 22.18 -4.53
CA GLU A 32 -5.82 20.90 -3.81
C GLU A 32 -7.19 20.55 -3.18
N ASP A 33 -7.84 21.52 -2.53
CA ASP A 33 -9.18 21.36 -1.94
C ASP A 33 -10.34 21.43 -2.95
N SER A 34 -10.06 21.80 -4.20
CA SER A 34 -11.06 21.99 -5.26
C SER A 34 -10.48 21.54 -6.60
N PRO A 35 -10.23 20.22 -6.76
CA PRO A 35 -9.51 19.69 -7.92
C PRO A 35 -10.40 19.66 -9.16
N PHE A 36 -9.78 19.75 -10.34
CA PHE A 36 -10.45 19.47 -11.60
C PHE A 36 -10.87 18.00 -11.69
N LEU A 37 -11.86 17.70 -12.54
CA LEU A 37 -12.29 16.32 -12.78
C LEU A 37 -11.35 15.61 -13.77
N THR A 38 -10.93 16.30 -14.82
CA THR A 38 -10.19 15.67 -15.92
C THR A 38 -8.79 16.25 -16.11
N VAL A 39 -7.84 15.37 -16.44
CA VAL A 39 -6.47 15.77 -16.81
C VAL A 39 -6.47 16.63 -18.07
N ASN A 40 -7.33 16.30 -19.05
CA ASN A 40 -7.44 17.07 -20.29
C ASN A 40 -7.88 18.52 -20.03
N TYR A 41 -8.82 18.72 -19.11
CA TYR A 41 -9.23 20.07 -18.73
C TYR A 41 -8.09 20.81 -18.00
N ALA A 42 -7.36 20.14 -17.10
CA ALA A 42 -6.19 20.73 -16.45
C ALA A 42 -5.13 21.19 -17.48
N VAL A 43 -4.85 20.39 -18.51
CA VAL A 43 -3.93 20.77 -19.61
C VAL A 43 -4.41 22.04 -20.33
N SER A 44 -5.72 22.22 -20.50
CA SER A 44 -6.28 23.43 -21.12
C SER A 44 -6.08 24.70 -20.28
N ARG A 45 -5.86 24.54 -18.97
CA ARG A 45 -5.67 25.63 -18.01
C ARG A 45 -4.21 25.99 -17.80
N CYS A 46 -3.29 25.06 -18.03
CA CYS A 46 -1.86 25.32 -17.96
C CYS A 46 -1.41 26.40 -18.96
N ALA A 47 -0.48 27.23 -18.51
CA ALA A 47 0.34 28.08 -19.36
C ALA A 47 1.23 27.24 -20.29
N THR A 48 1.87 27.91 -21.26
CA THR A 48 2.74 27.24 -22.24
C THR A 48 3.99 26.62 -21.62
N THR A 49 4.45 27.10 -20.46
CA THR A 49 5.65 26.58 -19.79
C THR A 49 5.54 26.68 -18.26
N GLY A 50 6.14 25.73 -17.56
CA GLY A 50 6.45 25.83 -16.13
C GLY A 50 5.32 25.47 -15.17
N ASP A 51 4.15 25.07 -15.66
CA ASP A 51 3.05 24.57 -14.83
C ASP A 51 3.13 23.06 -14.61
N ALA A 52 2.46 22.58 -13.56
CA ALA A 52 2.30 21.17 -13.27
C ALA A 52 0.83 20.77 -13.10
N ILE A 53 0.55 19.50 -13.40
CA ILE A 53 -0.71 18.83 -13.12
C ILE A 53 -0.40 17.69 -12.15
N TYR A 54 -1.03 17.72 -10.98
CA TYR A 54 -0.93 16.69 -9.96
C TYR A 54 -2.22 15.86 -9.94
N ALA A 55 -2.14 14.60 -10.39
CA ALA A 55 -3.28 13.70 -10.40
C ALA A 55 -3.32 12.88 -9.11
N ASN A 56 -4.41 13.03 -8.36
CA ASN A 56 -4.66 12.30 -7.13
C ASN A 56 -4.71 10.79 -7.35
N LYS A 57 -4.66 10.02 -6.25
CA LYS A 57 -4.79 8.57 -6.28
C LYS A 57 -6.07 8.15 -7.02
N GLY A 58 -6.00 7.04 -7.73
CA GLY A 58 -7.12 6.48 -8.48
C GLY A 58 -6.84 6.41 -9.98
N THR A 59 -7.89 6.04 -10.71
CA THR A 59 -7.84 5.83 -12.14
C THR A 59 -8.39 7.05 -12.87
N HIS A 60 -7.60 7.63 -13.75
CA HIS A 60 -7.94 8.78 -14.58
C HIS A 60 -7.99 8.33 -16.03
N ASP A 61 -9.13 8.53 -16.68
CA ASP A 61 -9.23 8.31 -18.11
C ASP A 61 -8.62 9.49 -18.85
N VAL A 62 -7.50 9.24 -19.53
CA VAL A 62 -6.81 10.24 -20.36
C VAL A 62 -7.01 9.97 -21.84
N THR A 63 -7.90 9.05 -22.20
CA THR A 63 -8.22 8.73 -23.60
C THR A 63 -8.76 9.96 -24.30
N ARG A 64 -8.17 10.27 -25.45
CA ARG A 64 -8.49 11.43 -26.26
C ARG A 64 -8.63 11.07 -27.73
N LEU A 65 -9.66 11.66 -28.35
CA LEU A 65 -9.85 11.66 -29.79
C LEU A 65 -9.01 12.82 -30.36
N ALA A 66 -7.95 12.51 -31.12
CA ALA A 66 -6.96 13.51 -31.57
C ALA A 66 -7.12 13.89 -33.06
N GLY A 67 -8.06 13.26 -33.78
CA GLY A 67 -8.36 13.58 -35.17
C GLY A 67 -9.29 12.55 -35.80
N THR A 68 -9.32 12.51 -37.14
CA THR A 68 -10.11 11.54 -37.92
C THR A 68 -9.48 10.15 -37.90
N TYR A 69 -8.16 10.05 -37.78
CA TYR A 69 -7.42 8.79 -37.92
C TYR A 69 -6.65 8.38 -36.66
N ASP A 70 -6.39 9.31 -35.75
CA ASP A 70 -5.56 9.09 -34.58
C ASP A 70 -6.25 9.53 -33.29
N SER A 71 -5.74 8.95 -32.22
CA SER A 71 -6.17 9.15 -30.85
C SER A 71 -4.96 8.93 -29.96
N GLY A 72 -5.07 9.32 -28.70
CA GLY A 72 -4.12 8.82 -27.74
C GLY A 72 -4.48 9.15 -26.32
N GLY A 73 -3.53 8.89 -25.43
CA GLY A 73 -3.65 9.12 -24.02
C GLY A 73 -3.19 10.53 -23.65
N LEU A 74 -2.11 10.57 -22.90
CA LEU A 74 -1.63 11.79 -22.28
C LEU A 74 -1.02 12.75 -23.32
N TRP A 75 -1.61 13.93 -23.45
CA TRP A 75 -1.18 14.97 -24.38
C TRP A 75 -0.90 16.28 -23.64
N ASP A 76 0.21 16.94 -23.99
CA ASP A 76 0.69 18.19 -23.41
C ASP A 76 0.20 19.46 -24.11
N ASP A 77 -0.56 19.34 -25.20
CA ASP A 77 -0.98 20.47 -26.04
C ASP A 77 0.21 21.33 -26.53
N SER A 78 1.36 20.71 -26.75
CA SER A 78 2.64 21.36 -27.08
C SER A 78 3.19 22.31 -26.00
N LYS A 79 2.66 22.24 -24.77
CA LYS A 79 3.12 23.01 -23.62
C LYS A 79 4.23 22.27 -22.89
N ALA A 80 5.21 22.98 -22.34
CA ALA A 80 6.25 22.42 -21.47
C ALA A 80 5.75 22.32 -20.03
N ILE A 81 4.99 21.27 -19.72
CA ILE A 81 4.34 21.05 -18.42
C ILE A 81 4.74 19.72 -17.78
N SER A 82 4.56 19.60 -16.46
CA SER A 82 4.82 18.35 -15.73
C SER A 82 3.54 17.64 -15.31
N PHE A 83 3.44 16.35 -15.59
CA PHE A 83 2.39 15.47 -15.10
C PHE A 83 2.93 14.64 -13.94
N ILE A 84 2.26 14.66 -12.80
CA ILE A 84 2.75 14.00 -11.57
C ILE A 84 1.62 13.17 -10.99
N GLY A 85 1.89 11.90 -10.74
CA GLY A 85 0.97 10.98 -10.06
C GLY A 85 1.39 10.71 -8.62
N VAL A 86 0.45 10.18 -7.84
CA VAL A 86 0.75 9.53 -6.55
C VAL A 86 1.39 8.18 -6.84
N LYS A 87 2.65 8.00 -6.41
CA LYS A 87 3.45 6.78 -6.61
C LYS A 87 2.65 5.50 -6.30
N GLY A 88 2.61 4.59 -7.26
CA GLY A 88 1.89 3.31 -7.16
C GLY A 88 0.36 3.40 -6.99
N GLN A 89 -0.23 4.60 -7.08
CA GLN A 89 -1.65 4.82 -6.80
C GLN A 89 -2.38 5.59 -7.91
N THR A 90 -1.68 6.34 -8.76
CA THR A 90 -2.29 7.04 -9.90
C THR A 90 -2.13 6.22 -11.18
N ILE A 91 -3.26 5.91 -11.80
CA ILE A 91 -3.34 5.14 -13.05
C ILE A 91 -3.94 6.03 -14.13
N PHE A 92 -3.23 6.21 -15.24
CA PHE A 92 -3.73 6.87 -16.45
C PHE A 92 -4.12 5.79 -17.46
N VAL A 93 -5.41 5.71 -17.74
CA VAL A 93 -5.96 4.76 -18.72
C VAL A 93 -5.99 5.42 -20.09
N CYS A 94 -5.37 4.74 -21.05
CA CYS A 94 -5.39 5.07 -22.47
C CYS A 94 -6.12 3.93 -23.19
N ASP A 95 -7.42 4.07 -23.40
CA ASP A 95 -8.29 2.99 -23.85
C ASP A 95 -8.69 3.12 -25.33
N GLY A 96 -7.93 2.41 -26.15
CA GLY A 96 -8.13 2.33 -27.59
C GLY A 96 -9.49 1.78 -28.02
N SER A 97 -10.24 1.13 -27.13
CA SER A 97 -11.59 0.62 -27.45
C SER A 97 -12.67 1.71 -27.47
N LYS A 98 -12.38 2.88 -26.90
CA LYS A 98 -13.32 4.01 -26.81
C LYS A 98 -13.44 4.81 -28.10
N HIS A 99 -12.71 4.43 -29.14
CA HIS A 99 -12.72 5.12 -30.43
C HIS A 99 -12.36 4.22 -31.60
N SER A 100 -12.79 4.64 -32.79
CA SER A 100 -12.60 3.92 -34.05
C SER A 100 -11.41 4.40 -34.89
N GLY A 101 -10.65 5.40 -34.43
CA GLY A 101 -9.45 5.89 -35.12
C GLY A 101 -8.49 4.75 -35.50
N ARG A 102 -7.81 4.85 -36.65
CA ARG A 102 -6.84 3.84 -37.09
C ARG A 102 -5.75 3.62 -36.04
N ASP A 103 -5.27 4.69 -35.42
CA ASP A 103 -4.14 4.69 -34.50
C ASP A 103 -4.57 5.03 -33.07
N THR A 104 -3.84 4.47 -32.10
CA THR A 104 -3.94 4.83 -30.69
C THR A 104 -2.56 4.82 -30.06
N HIS A 105 -2.29 5.84 -29.24
CA HIS A 105 -1.00 6.06 -28.60
C HIS A 105 -1.17 6.33 -27.10
N CYS A 106 -0.12 6.11 -26.31
CA CYS A 106 -0.17 6.38 -24.87
C CYS A 106 0.34 7.79 -24.54
N ILE A 107 1.45 8.19 -25.17
CA ILE A 107 2.18 9.44 -24.94
C ILE A 107 2.16 10.28 -26.22
N MET A 108 1.54 11.46 -26.16
CA MET A 108 1.41 12.37 -27.30
C MET A 108 2.16 13.68 -27.09
N PHE A 109 3.23 13.67 -26.31
CA PHE A 109 3.98 14.88 -25.97
C PHE A 109 4.65 15.49 -27.20
N ARG A 110 4.46 16.80 -27.39
CA ARG A 110 5.06 17.55 -28.51
C ARG A 110 6.15 18.52 -28.05
N ASN A 111 6.27 18.77 -26.74
CA ASN A 111 7.27 19.66 -26.19
C ASN A 111 8.38 18.90 -25.43
N ALA A 112 9.64 19.21 -25.73
CA ALA A 112 10.79 18.59 -25.08
C ALA A 112 10.88 18.93 -23.57
N GLY A 113 10.27 20.03 -23.14
CA GLY A 113 10.18 20.41 -21.73
C GLY A 113 9.11 19.64 -20.94
N THR A 114 8.28 18.83 -21.59
CA THR A 114 7.23 18.04 -20.94
C THR A 114 7.82 16.88 -20.14
N LYS A 115 7.30 16.67 -18.93
CA LYS A 115 7.75 15.58 -18.05
C LYS A 115 6.59 14.81 -17.44
N ALA A 116 6.74 13.51 -17.24
CA ALA A 116 5.80 12.68 -16.50
C ALA A 116 6.50 11.90 -15.37
N TYR A 117 5.90 11.88 -14.18
CA TYR A 117 6.46 11.27 -12.97
C TYR A 117 5.48 10.34 -12.27
N GLN A 118 5.96 9.21 -11.77
CA GLN A 118 5.26 8.39 -10.76
C GLN A 118 3.88 7.85 -11.20
N ILE A 119 3.62 7.78 -12.51
CA ILE A 119 2.33 7.38 -13.08
C ILE A 119 2.39 5.92 -13.54
N THR A 120 1.31 5.18 -13.33
CA THR A 120 1.05 3.93 -14.07
C THR A 120 0.23 4.24 -15.31
N PHE A 121 0.74 3.91 -16.49
CA PHE A 121 0.00 3.96 -17.74
C PHE A 121 -0.60 2.59 -18.03
N ASP A 122 -1.93 2.51 -18.08
CA ASP A 122 -2.67 1.34 -18.55
C ASP A 122 -3.08 1.60 -20.00
N PHE A 123 -2.25 1.12 -20.93
CA PHE A 123 -2.40 1.36 -22.36
C PHE A 123 -2.99 0.15 -23.06
N ARG A 124 -4.21 0.32 -23.57
CA ARG A 124 -4.97 -0.74 -24.23
C ARG A 124 -5.19 -0.34 -25.68
N VAL A 125 -4.70 -1.12 -26.63
CA VAL A 125 -4.75 -0.71 -28.04
C VAL A 125 -6.07 -1.05 -28.73
N GLY A 126 -6.98 -1.75 -28.04
CA GLY A 126 -8.23 -2.27 -28.61
C GLY A 126 -7.94 -3.34 -29.67
N ASN A 127 -8.61 -3.26 -30.81
CA ASN A 127 -8.48 -4.24 -31.91
C ASN A 127 -7.27 -3.99 -32.83
N ARG A 128 -6.39 -3.03 -32.50
CA ARG A 128 -5.24 -2.66 -33.33
C ARG A 128 -4.10 -3.66 -33.10
N ALA A 129 -3.39 -4.01 -34.17
CA ALA A 129 -2.35 -5.03 -34.12
C ALA A 129 -1.03 -4.64 -34.79
N ILE A 130 -0.96 -3.45 -35.42
CA ILE A 130 0.20 -3.05 -36.23
C ILE A 130 1.00 -2.00 -35.46
N ASN A 131 2.32 -2.10 -35.52
CA ASN A 131 3.26 -1.29 -34.74
C ASN A 131 3.10 0.23 -34.87
N TYR A 132 2.64 0.76 -36.02
CA TYR A 132 2.37 2.21 -36.13
C TYR A 132 1.12 2.62 -35.38
N SER A 133 0.08 1.78 -35.37
CA SER A 133 -1.22 2.08 -34.75
C SER A 133 -1.30 1.73 -33.27
N THR A 134 -0.24 1.12 -32.72
CA THR A 134 -0.14 0.66 -31.33
C THR A 134 1.11 1.18 -30.60
N SER A 135 1.81 2.16 -31.17
CA SER A 135 3.04 2.68 -30.58
C SER A 135 2.79 3.44 -29.28
N ILE A 136 3.69 3.31 -28.31
CA ILE A 136 3.60 3.99 -27.01
C ILE A 136 3.62 5.52 -27.22
N CYS A 137 4.55 6.03 -28.03
CA CYS A 137 4.66 7.44 -28.38
C CYS A 137 4.20 7.67 -29.82
N GLY A 138 3.17 8.50 -30.00
CA GLY A 138 2.73 8.94 -31.32
C GLY A 138 1.74 10.09 -31.24
N ALA A 139 1.66 10.87 -32.32
CA ALA A 139 0.80 12.06 -32.37
C ALA A 139 0.20 12.33 -33.77
N GLY A 140 -0.07 11.27 -34.55
CA GLY A 140 -0.66 11.40 -35.88
C GLY A 140 0.30 11.90 -36.97
N GLY A 141 1.60 11.63 -36.84
CA GLY A 141 2.65 12.10 -37.76
C GLY A 141 3.73 12.96 -37.09
N PRO A 142 3.36 14.02 -36.34
CA PRO A 142 4.28 14.88 -35.60
C PRO A 142 5.26 14.15 -34.68
N VAL A 143 6.39 14.83 -34.44
CA VAL A 143 7.48 14.34 -33.58
C VAL A 143 7.07 14.31 -32.13
N THR A 144 7.29 13.17 -31.47
CA THR A 144 7.14 13.01 -30.02
C THR A 144 8.41 13.38 -29.26
N ARG A 145 8.28 14.08 -28.13
CA ARG A 145 9.40 14.63 -27.34
C ARG A 145 9.05 14.70 -25.86
N GLY A 146 10.03 14.68 -24.97
CA GLY A 146 9.84 14.87 -23.52
C GLY A 146 10.43 13.73 -22.70
N GLU A 147 10.23 13.79 -21.37
CA GLU A 147 10.82 12.83 -20.42
C GLU A 147 9.75 12.11 -19.59
N ILE A 148 9.89 10.80 -19.46
CA ILE A 148 9.03 9.95 -18.63
C ILE A 148 9.92 9.29 -17.58
N ILE A 149 9.61 9.52 -16.31
CA ILE A 149 10.52 9.26 -15.20
C ILE A 149 9.81 8.44 -14.13
N ASN A 150 10.35 7.26 -13.82
CA ASN A 150 9.81 6.37 -12.79
C ASN A 150 8.32 6.05 -13.00
N CYS A 151 7.95 5.70 -14.24
CA CYS A 151 6.60 5.31 -14.61
C CYS A 151 6.52 3.82 -14.96
N LEU A 152 5.37 3.23 -14.68
CA LEU A 152 5.03 1.86 -15.06
C LEU A 152 4.16 1.89 -16.31
N PHE A 153 4.49 1.10 -17.32
CA PHE A 153 3.68 0.91 -18.52
C PHE A 153 3.12 -0.50 -18.53
N LYS A 154 1.79 -0.61 -18.48
CA LYS A 154 1.05 -1.84 -18.73
C LYS A 154 0.51 -1.75 -20.15
N VAL A 155 1.14 -2.45 -21.08
CA VAL A 155 0.85 -2.33 -22.51
C VAL A 155 0.13 -3.58 -22.99
N ASP A 156 -1.18 -3.46 -23.16
CA ASP A 156 -2.00 -4.44 -23.85
C ASP A 156 -1.94 -4.19 -25.35
N SER A 157 -0.87 -4.69 -25.97
CA SER A 157 -0.66 -4.69 -27.42
C SER A 157 -0.02 -6.00 -27.87
N PRO A 158 -0.47 -6.59 -29.00
CA PRO A 158 0.19 -7.76 -29.59
C PRO A 158 1.52 -7.40 -30.29
N SER A 159 1.80 -6.10 -30.50
CA SER A 159 3.00 -5.63 -31.19
C SER A 159 3.46 -4.29 -30.59
N PRO A 160 3.95 -4.31 -29.33
CA PRO A 160 4.39 -3.09 -28.67
C PRO A 160 5.59 -2.49 -29.42
N SER A 161 5.54 -1.18 -29.66
CA SER A 161 6.62 -0.41 -30.29
C SER A 161 6.72 0.94 -29.58
N PHE A 162 7.85 1.63 -29.71
CA PHE A 162 8.03 2.89 -29.01
C PHE A 162 7.48 4.09 -29.77
N SER A 163 7.68 4.17 -31.09
CA SER A 163 7.49 5.42 -31.82
C SER A 163 6.68 5.26 -33.11
N TYR A 164 5.81 6.23 -33.33
CA TYR A 164 5.27 6.63 -34.62
C TYR A 164 5.38 8.16 -34.77
N SER A 165 6.33 8.61 -35.58
CA SER A 165 6.64 10.03 -35.81
C SER A 165 7.17 10.17 -37.24
N ASN A 166 6.28 10.41 -38.20
CA ASN A 166 6.64 10.52 -39.62
C ASN A 166 7.35 11.83 -39.95
N ASP A 167 7.07 12.89 -39.20
CA ASP A 167 7.59 14.23 -39.47
C ASP A 167 9.04 14.41 -38.97
N GLY A 168 9.61 13.39 -38.32
CA GLY A 168 11.00 13.40 -37.89
C GLY A 168 11.31 12.41 -36.77
N THR A 169 12.53 12.49 -36.26
CA THR A 169 13.03 11.62 -35.20
C THR A 169 12.47 12.02 -33.84
N THR A 170 11.90 11.06 -33.10
CA THR A 170 11.46 11.27 -31.70
C THR A 170 12.65 11.68 -30.83
N THR A 171 12.39 12.39 -29.74
CA THR A 171 13.41 12.68 -28.71
C THR A 171 12.90 12.31 -27.32
N THR A 172 12.00 11.32 -27.28
CA THR A 172 11.35 10.90 -26.05
C THR A 172 12.30 10.02 -25.23
N LYS A 173 12.45 10.37 -23.96
CA LYS A 173 13.34 9.68 -23.02
C LYS A 173 12.55 9.02 -21.90
N PHE A 174 12.86 7.77 -21.62
CA PHE A 174 12.35 7.00 -20.50
C PHE A 174 13.48 6.73 -19.52
N THR A 175 13.26 7.06 -18.25
CA THR A 175 14.24 6.86 -17.18
C THR A 175 13.58 6.08 -16.04
N ASN A 176 14.22 5.00 -15.60
CA ASN A 176 13.74 4.15 -14.50
C ASN A 176 12.32 3.62 -14.73
N CYS A 177 11.93 3.34 -15.98
CA CYS A 177 10.58 2.87 -16.31
C CYS A 177 10.52 1.34 -16.38
N VAL A 178 9.35 0.79 -16.06
CA VAL A 178 9.04 -0.64 -16.20
C VAL A 178 8.00 -0.81 -17.31
N PHE A 179 8.21 -1.78 -18.19
CA PHE A 179 7.29 -2.14 -19.27
C PHE A 179 6.79 -3.57 -19.06
N ASP A 180 5.53 -3.69 -18.68
CA ASP A 180 4.79 -4.95 -18.59
C ASP A 180 3.94 -5.10 -19.85
N VAL A 181 4.44 -5.89 -20.79
CA VAL A 181 3.90 -6.02 -22.15
C VAL A 181 3.46 -7.47 -22.43
N LYS A 182 2.72 -7.70 -23.52
CA LYS A 182 2.22 -9.04 -23.91
C LYS A 182 3.09 -9.77 -24.94
N ALA A 183 4.07 -9.09 -25.55
CA ALA A 183 4.94 -9.64 -26.58
C ALA A 183 6.27 -8.89 -26.62
N ASN A 184 7.26 -9.42 -27.36
CA ASN A 184 8.49 -8.69 -27.63
C ASN A 184 8.19 -7.36 -28.32
N PHE A 185 8.98 -6.33 -27.97
CA PHE A 185 8.93 -5.09 -28.71
C PHE A 185 9.35 -5.33 -30.16
N VAL A 186 8.59 -4.74 -31.06
CA VAL A 186 8.90 -4.66 -32.49
C VAL A 186 9.49 -3.29 -32.80
N GLY A 187 10.16 -3.17 -33.94
CA GLY A 187 10.71 -1.88 -34.36
C GLY A 187 9.63 -0.82 -34.52
N SER A 188 9.96 0.40 -34.14
CA SER A 188 9.14 1.57 -34.42
C SER A 188 8.95 1.72 -35.92
N TYR A 189 7.75 2.10 -36.35
CA TYR A 189 7.48 2.32 -37.78
C TYR A 189 8.28 3.51 -38.31
N THR A 190 8.31 4.60 -37.55
CA THR A 190 9.06 5.82 -37.85
C THR A 190 9.52 6.50 -36.56
N GLY A 191 10.59 7.29 -36.65
CA GLY A 191 11.11 8.09 -35.54
C GLY A 191 11.88 7.34 -34.46
N GLY A 192 11.87 6.00 -34.45
CA GLY A 192 12.49 5.13 -33.43
C GLY A 192 13.96 5.42 -33.05
N PRO A 193 14.86 5.80 -33.98
CA PRO A 193 16.27 6.03 -33.65
C PRO A 193 16.56 7.07 -32.55
N GLY A 194 15.61 7.95 -32.21
CA GLY A 194 15.80 8.93 -31.14
C GLY A 194 15.10 8.61 -29.82
N ILE A 195 14.52 7.42 -29.66
CA ILE A 195 14.09 6.94 -28.35
C ILE A 195 15.31 6.75 -27.46
N THR A 196 15.21 7.19 -26.20
CA THR A 196 16.23 6.90 -25.18
C THR A 196 15.62 6.11 -24.03
N LEU A 197 16.21 4.96 -23.71
CA LEU A 197 15.87 4.15 -22.54
C LEU A 197 17.05 4.13 -21.58
N GLU A 198 16.86 4.63 -20.38
CA GLU A 198 17.86 4.59 -19.30
C GLU A 198 17.29 3.88 -18.09
N ASN A 199 18.01 2.87 -17.57
CA ASN A 199 17.61 2.14 -16.36
C ASN A 199 16.21 1.50 -16.48
N CYS A 200 15.82 1.09 -17.68
CA CYS A 200 14.49 0.55 -17.96
C CYS A 200 14.50 -0.98 -18.03
N ILE A 201 13.37 -1.60 -17.71
CA ILE A 201 13.21 -3.06 -17.81
C ILE A 201 11.88 -3.43 -18.46
N THR A 202 11.86 -4.52 -19.21
CA THR A 202 10.65 -5.16 -19.74
C THR A 202 10.54 -6.63 -19.32
N ASN A 203 9.32 -7.15 -19.19
CA ASN A 203 9.08 -8.60 -19.03
C ASN A 203 9.33 -9.41 -20.32
N PHE A 204 9.47 -8.76 -21.46
CA PHE A 204 9.83 -9.37 -22.75
C PHE A 204 11.22 -8.88 -23.22
N THR A 205 11.42 -8.67 -24.51
CA THR A 205 12.66 -8.15 -25.10
C THR A 205 12.42 -6.79 -25.73
N PHE A 206 13.27 -5.81 -25.47
CA PHE A 206 13.26 -4.53 -26.21
C PHE A 206 13.81 -4.70 -27.63
N HIS A 207 13.18 -4.06 -28.63
CA HIS A 207 13.68 -4.04 -30.00
C HIS A 207 15.00 -3.26 -30.12
N THR A 208 15.88 -3.63 -31.05
CA THR A 208 17.17 -2.96 -31.28
C THR A 208 16.98 -1.63 -32.02
N GLU A 209 16.58 -0.59 -31.28
CA GLU A 209 16.49 0.79 -31.76
C GLU A 209 16.83 1.78 -30.65
N GLY A 210 17.07 3.02 -31.04
CA GLY A 210 17.32 4.13 -30.12
C GLY A 210 18.61 3.98 -29.32
N THR A 211 18.72 4.79 -28.28
CA THR A 211 19.80 4.71 -27.29
C THR A 211 19.32 3.93 -26.07
N LYS A 212 20.05 2.89 -25.69
CA LYS A 212 19.76 2.09 -24.49
C LYS A 212 20.94 2.08 -23.56
N THR A 213 20.72 2.47 -22.30
CA THR A 213 21.72 2.44 -21.24
C THR A 213 21.13 1.73 -20.03
N ASN A 214 21.83 0.71 -19.53
CA ASN A 214 21.40 -0.07 -18.37
C ASN A 214 19.96 -0.61 -18.49
N THR A 215 19.65 -1.22 -19.63
CA THR A 215 18.33 -1.80 -19.91
C THR A 215 18.34 -3.31 -19.73
N PHE A 216 17.24 -3.86 -19.20
CA PHE A 216 17.10 -5.30 -18.96
C PHE A 216 15.87 -5.86 -19.67
N ASP A 217 16.01 -7.08 -20.15
CA ASP A 217 14.94 -7.87 -20.76
C ASP A 217 14.55 -9.02 -19.83
N LYS A 218 13.34 -9.57 -20.02
CA LYS A 218 12.82 -10.76 -19.32
C LYS A 218 12.76 -10.58 -17.79
N GLY A 219 12.36 -9.40 -17.34
CA GLY A 219 12.04 -9.14 -15.94
C GLY A 219 10.79 -9.89 -15.47
N SER A 220 10.84 -10.44 -14.25
CA SER A 220 9.68 -11.00 -13.56
C SER A 220 9.24 -10.04 -12.47
N PHE A 221 7.94 -9.76 -12.39
CA PHE A 221 7.38 -8.75 -11.48
C PHE A 221 6.43 -9.37 -10.45
N ASP A 222 6.44 -8.88 -9.21
CA ASP A 222 5.39 -9.18 -8.23
C ASP A 222 4.14 -8.30 -8.44
N SER A 223 3.12 -8.45 -7.58
CA SER A 223 1.87 -7.69 -7.69
C SER A 223 2.03 -6.17 -7.49
N LYS A 224 3.17 -5.70 -6.97
CA LYS A 224 3.54 -4.29 -6.82
C LYS A 224 4.60 -3.86 -7.83
N TYR A 225 4.93 -4.71 -8.80
CA TYR A 225 5.94 -4.48 -9.81
C TYR A 225 7.37 -4.35 -9.28
N HIS A 226 7.68 -4.95 -8.12
CA HIS A 226 9.08 -5.21 -7.77
C HIS A 226 9.65 -6.26 -8.71
N ILE A 227 10.89 -6.05 -9.15
CA ILE A 227 11.61 -7.07 -9.91
C ILE A 227 12.01 -8.20 -8.96
N THR A 228 11.71 -9.44 -9.36
CA THR A 228 11.88 -10.65 -8.53
C THR A 228 13.05 -11.52 -8.94
N ASN A 229 13.50 -11.42 -10.20
CA ASN A 229 14.61 -12.17 -10.76
C ASN A 229 15.90 -11.35 -10.96
N PHE A 230 15.84 -10.04 -10.70
CA PHE A 230 17.00 -9.14 -10.67
C PHE A 230 17.01 -8.35 -9.36
N ASP A 231 18.19 -7.94 -8.91
CA ASP A 231 18.31 -6.98 -7.82
C ASP A 231 18.11 -5.57 -8.37
N GLU A 232 16.85 -5.13 -8.40
CA GLU A 232 16.43 -3.88 -9.03
C GLU A 232 17.21 -2.66 -8.56
N ILE A 233 17.63 -2.62 -7.30
CA ILE A 233 18.31 -1.43 -6.80
C ILE A 233 19.82 -1.52 -6.89
N ALA A 234 20.42 -2.69 -6.69
CA ALA A 234 21.86 -2.84 -6.94
C ALA A 234 22.20 -2.49 -8.41
N LEU A 235 21.27 -2.80 -9.32
CA LEU A 235 21.38 -2.47 -10.74
C LEU A 235 20.83 -1.08 -11.08
N ASN A 236 20.22 -0.38 -10.12
CA ASN A 236 19.58 0.93 -10.30
C ASN A 236 18.65 0.95 -11.53
N VAL A 237 17.73 -0.03 -11.61
CA VAL A 237 16.79 -0.25 -12.72
C VAL A 237 15.35 -0.24 -12.23
N GLY A 238 14.42 0.22 -13.08
CA GLY A 238 12.98 0.14 -12.85
C GLY A 238 12.45 1.19 -11.86
N ILE A 239 11.14 1.12 -11.62
CA ILE A 239 10.37 2.20 -10.98
C ILE A 239 10.76 2.47 -9.52
N TYR A 240 11.30 1.49 -8.79
CA TYR A 240 11.74 1.64 -7.40
C TYR A 240 13.16 2.22 -7.27
N SER A 241 13.84 2.49 -8.39
CA SER A 241 15.22 2.94 -8.44
C SER A 241 15.37 4.42 -8.78
N GLY A 242 16.56 4.95 -8.50
CA GLY A 242 16.92 6.33 -8.81
C GLY A 242 16.25 7.40 -7.96
N LYS A 243 16.58 8.64 -8.29
CA LYS A 243 16.23 9.86 -7.54
C LYS A 243 14.72 10.03 -7.29
N TYR A 244 13.90 9.63 -8.25
CA TYR A 244 12.44 9.72 -8.20
C TYR A 244 11.78 8.34 -8.06
N GLY A 245 12.51 7.36 -7.51
CA GLY A 245 12.02 6.00 -7.26
C GLY A 245 10.70 5.96 -6.50
N TRP A 246 9.88 4.95 -6.79
CA TRP A 246 8.79 4.54 -5.93
C TRP A 246 9.43 4.07 -4.63
N THR A 247 8.94 4.54 -3.48
CA THR A 247 9.53 4.15 -2.20
C THR A 247 8.99 2.81 -1.77
N PHE A 248 9.84 1.99 -1.15
CA PHE A 248 9.34 0.87 -0.36
C PHE A 248 8.64 1.41 0.88
N ASP A 249 7.47 0.88 1.22
CA ASP A 249 6.81 1.12 2.51
C ASP A 249 7.50 0.30 3.60
N LYS A 250 8.79 0.54 3.81
CA LYS A 250 9.63 -0.20 4.73
C LYS A 250 10.44 0.74 5.59
N ILE A 251 10.70 0.33 6.83
CA ILE A 251 11.43 1.08 7.83
C ILE A 251 12.45 0.15 8.46
N LEU A 252 13.64 0.70 8.67
CA LEU A 252 14.63 0.17 9.61
C LEU A 252 14.91 1.23 10.66
N LEU A 253 15.20 0.79 11.88
CA LEU A 253 15.57 1.68 12.97
C LEU A 253 17.09 1.76 13.06
N GLN A 254 17.64 2.97 13.10
CA GLN A 254 19.06 3.19 13.34
C GLN A 254 19.27 3.74 14.76
N HIS A 255 20.16 3.12 15.50
CA HIS A 255 20.64 3.64 16.78
C HIS A 255 21.91 4.48 16.57
N ASN A 256 22.21 5.40 17.50
CA ASN A 256 23.30 6.39 17.39
C ASN A 256 24.72 5.81 17.18
N ASN A 257 24.91 4.50 17.35
CA ASN A 257 26.15 3.79 17.05
C ASN A 257 26.15 3.12 15.66
N ASN A 258 25.31 3.61 14.75
CA ASN A 258 25.07 3.07 13.40
C ASN A 258 24.55 1.63 13.34
N LYS A 259 24.14 1.03 14.47
CA LYS A 259 23.46 -0.26 14.45
C LYS A 259 22.07 -0.12 13.89
N ILE A 260 21.67 -1.13 13.12
CA ILE A 260 20.41 -1.13 12.38
C ILE A 260 19.55 -2.25 12.91
N TYR A 261 18.29 -1.97 13.09
CA TYR A 261 17.33 -2.93 13.63
C TYR A 261 16.13 -3.02 12.72
N THR A 262 15.62 -4.24 12.58
CA THR A 262 14.23 -4.45 12.18
C THR A 262 13.38 -4.77 13.41
N ILE A 263 12.07 -4.63 13.26
CA ILE A 263 11.08 -5.09 14.23
C ILE A 263 10.45 -6.37 13.71
N GLU A 264 10.52 -7.41 14.52
CA GLU A 264 9.72 -8.61 14.36
C GLU A 264 8.54 -8.54 15.33
N SER A 265 7.33 -8.65 14.79
CA SER A 265 6.09 -8.72 15.57
C SER A 265 5.51 -10.12 15.51
N SER A 266 5.16 -10.66 16.67
CA SER A 266 4.41 -11.91 16.79
C SER A 266 3.14 -11.66 17.58
N GLU A 267 2.03 -12.29 17.19
CA GLU A 267 0.75 -12.18 17.89
C GLU A 267 0.24 -13.57 18.23
N ASN A 268 -0.08 -13.79 19.50
CA ASN A 268 -0.64 -15.05 19.97
C ASN A 268 -2.05 -14.83 20.48
N TRP A 269 -3.04 -15.38 19.79
CA TRP A 269 -4.43 -15.41 20.28
C TRP A 269 -4.54 -16.39 21.44
N TYR A 270 -5.08 -15.94 22.57
CA TYR A 270 -5.47 -16.83 23.65
C TYR A 270 -6.83 -17.47 23.36
N GLN A 271 -6.83 -18.75 22.99
CA GLN A 271 -8.06 -19.50 22.73
C GLN A 271 -8.79 -19.82 24.05
N THR A 272 -9.95 -19.20 24.24
CA THR A 272 -10.80 -19.40 25.42
C THR A 272 -11.69 -20.64 25.29
N LYS A 273 -12.36 -20.83 24.15
CA LYS A 273 -13.19 -22.00 23.81
C LYS A 273 -14.24 -22.33 24.90
N MET A 274 -14.88 -21.31 25.44
CA MET A 274 -15.85 -21.50 26.54
C MET A 274 -17.13 -22.21 26.09
N THR A 275 -17.64 -23.10 26.95
CA THR A 275 -18.91 -23.83 26.74
C THR A 275 -19.96 -23.51 27.81
N SER A 276 -19.56 -22.82 28.87
CA SER A 276 -20.44 -22.22 29.88
C SER A 276 -19.71 -21.07 30.57
N ASN A 277 -20.39 -20.32 31.45
CA ASN A 277 -19.75 -19.23 32.22
C ASN A 277 -18.58 -19.70 33.10
N THR A 278 -18.43 -20.99 33.36
CA THR A 278 -17.37 -21.55 34.22
C THR A 278 -16.57 -22.66 33.54
N ALA A 279 -16.73 -22.87 32.23
CA ALA A 279 -16.05 -23.93 31.48
C ALA A 279 -15.46 -23.39 30.15
N PRO A 280 -14.22 -23.76 29.79
CA PRO A 280 -13.33 -24.66 30.52
C PRO A 280 -12.71 -23.98 31.76
N ALA A 281 -12.55 -24.75 32.84
CA ALA A 281 -11.77 -24.29 33.97
C ALA A 281 -10.32 -23.99 33.53
N PRO A 282 -9.68 -22.94 34.05
CA PRO A 282 -10.12 -22.11 35.16
C PRO A 282 -10.80 -20.80 34.73
N LEU A 283 -11.30 -20.69 33.49
CA LEU A 283 -11.90 -19.46 32.98
C LEU A 283 -13.29 -19.24 33.57
N VAL A 284 -13.59 -17.99 33.93
CA VAL A 284 -14.94 -17.59 34.38
C VAL A 284 -15.39 -16.33 33.64
N ALA A 285 -16.44 -16.47 32.83
CA ALA A 285 -17.09 -15.37 32.14
C ALA A 285 -18.23 -14.81 32.98
N SER A 286 -18.35 -13.48 33.01
CA SER A 286 -19.43 -12.78 33.70
C SER A 286 -19.77 -11.49 32.98
N ALA A 287 -20.96 -10.97 33.22
CA ALA A 287 -21.44 -9.72 32.64
C ALA A 287 -22.34 -8.98 33.63
N SER A 288 -22.62 -7.70 33.38
CA SER A 288 -23.58 -6.92 34.16
C SER A 288 -24.99 -7.50 34.11
N SER A 289 -25.40 -8.02 32.95
CA SER A 289 -26.64 -8.76 32.74
C SER A 289 -26.59 -9.54 31.42
N PHE A 290 -27.62 -10.33 31.16
CA PHE A 290 -27.85 -10.98 29.86
C PHE A 290 -29.36 -11.06 29.55
N HIS A 291 -29.75 -11.03 28.28
CA HIS A 291 -31.15 -10.95 27.86
C HIS A 291 -32.01 -12.12 28.37
N SER A 292 -31.56 -13.35 28.13
CA SER A 292 -32.23 -14.60 28.52
C SER A 292 -31.29 -15.79 28.32
N SER A 293 -31.75 -16.99 28.68
CA SER A 293 -31.02 -18.25 28.38
C SER A 293 -30.66 -18.30 26.89
N GLY A 294 -29.40 -18.56 26.58
CA GLY A 294 -28.86 -18.50 25.22
C GLY A 294 -28.14 -17.20 24.85
N TYR A 295 -27.99 -16.24 25.77
CA TYR A 295 -27.21 -14.99 25.60
C TYR A 295 -26.20 -14.75 26.72
N GLU A 296 -25.78 -15.81 27.42
CA GLU A 296 -24.88 -15.73 28.56
C GLU A 296 -23.49 -15.21 28.17
N ALA A 297 -22.75 -14.67 29.15
CA ALA A 297 -21.44 -14.04 28.95
C ALA A 297 -20.43 -14.91 28.17
N TYR A 298 -20.39 -16.23 28.43
CA TYR A 298 -19.45 -17.14 27.79
C TYR A 298 -19.59 -17.21 26.26
N LYS A 299 -20.73 -16.82 25.70
CA LYS A 299 -20.97 -16.87 24.25
C LYS A 299 -20.10 -15.91 23.47
N ALA A 300 -19.63 -14.84 24.10
CA ALA A 300 -18.64 -13.95 23.52
C ALA A 300 -17.19 -14.45 23.69
N PHE A 301 -16.99 -15.65 24.23
CA PHE A 301 -15.67 -16.24 24.47
C PHE A 301 -15.63 -17.73 24.06
N ASN A 302 -16.57 -18.19 23.23
CA ASN A 302 -16.70 -19.60 22.89
C ASN A 302 -15.85 -20.01 21.68
N GLY A 303 -15.22 -19.05 20.99
CA GLY A 303 -14.44 -19.29 19.77
C GLY A 303 -15.30 -19.31 18.50
N ASP A 304 -16.62 -19.25 18.62
CA ASP A 304 -17.56 -19.21 17.51
C ASP A 304 -17.87 -17.77 17.13
N HIS A 305 -17.31 -17.37 16.00
CA HIS A 305 -17.48 -16.05 15.41
C HIS A 305 -18.14 -16.14 14.03
N ILE A 306 -18.64 -17.32 13.66
CA ILE A 306 -19.25 -17.59 12.36
C ILE A 306 -20.76 -17.66 12.52
N THR A 307 -21.24 -18.32 13.57
CA THR A 307 -22.68 -18.39 13.84
C THR A 307 -23.16 -17.14 14.59
N ASP A 308 -24.46 -16.90 14.56
CA ASP A 308 -25.13 -15.80 15.27
C ASP A 308 -25.25 -16.11 16.78
N ASN A 309 -24.11 -16.37 17.41
CA ASN A 309 -23.97 -16.73 18.81
C ASN A 309 -23.22 -15.59 19.52
N TYR A 310 -23.84 -14.96 20.52
CA TYR A 310 -23.34 -13.73 21.11
C TYR A 310 -23.83 -13.55 22.54
N TRP A 311 -23.13 -12.71 23.30
CA TRP A 311 -23.65 -12.14 24.53
C TRP A 311 -24.42 -10.85 24.22
N CYS A 312 -25.56 -10.64 24.88
CA CYS A 312 -26.21 -9.32 24.90
C CYS A 312 -26.91 -9.06 26.23
N THR A 313 -27.00 -7.78 26.60
CA THR A 313 -27.60 -7.30 27.85
C THR A 313 -29.12 -7.50 27.89
N THR A 314 -29.75 -7.21 29.04
CA THR A 314 -31.18 -6.83 29.04
C THR A 314 -31.38 -5.46 28.38
N SER A 315 -32.62 -5.08 28.08
CA SER A 315 -32.88 -3.77 27.46
C SER A 315 -32.63 -2.59 28.40
N ALA A 316 -32.83 -2.80 29.71
CA ALA A 316 -32.62 -1.80 30.74
C ALA A 316 -31.13 -1.50 30.99
N ASP A 317 -30.24 -2.45 30.68
CA ASP A 317 -28.80 -2.35 30.94
C ASP A 317 -27.98 -2.17 29.65
N SER A 318 -28.51 -1.50 28.63
CA SER A 318 -27.78 -1.31 27.37
C SER A 318 -26.66 -0.28 27.43
N LYS A 319 -26.52 0.45 28.53
CA LYS A 319 -25.51 1.50 28.77
C LYS A 319 -24.84 1.30 30.12
N ASN A 320 -23.59 1.75 30.25
CA ASN A 320 -22.76 1.54 31.45
C ASN A 320 -22.70 0.06 31.89
N CYS A 321 -22.75 -0.84 30.91
CA CYS A 321 -22.76 -2.27 31.11
C CYS A 321 -21.38 -2.88 30.87
N TRP A 322 -21.19 -4.14 31.23
CA TRP A 322 -19.88 -4.77 31.08
C TRP A 322 -19.94 -6.25 30.79
N LEU A 323 -18.90 -6.72 30.12
CA LEU A 323 -18.59 -8.13 29.87
C LEU A 323 -17.14 -8.37 30.34
N MET A 324 -16.90 -9.45 31.09
CA MET A 324 -15.61 -9.71 31.72
C MET A 324 -15.23 -11.19 31.66
N LEU A 325 -13.94 -11.44 31.54
CA LEU A 325 -13.33 -12.75 31.68
C LEU A 325 -12.29 -12.76 32.81
N ASP A 326 -12.46 -13.69 33.76
CA ASP A 326 -11.44 -14.07 34.74
C ASP A 326 -10.60 -15.22 34.17
N PHE A 327 -9.29 -15.00 34.07
CA PHE A 327 -8.35 -16.01 33.59
C PHE A 327 -7.80 -16.92 34.70
N ASN A 328 -8.15 -16.64 35.96
CA ASN A 328 -7.64 -17.21 37.21
C ASN A 328 -6.13 -17.01 37.47
N VAL A 329 -5.34 -16.93 36.40
CA VAL A 329 -3.90 -16.64 36.40
C VAL A 329 -3.66 -15.33 35.65
N PRO A 330 -2.87 -14.39 36.20
CA PRO A 330 -2.57 -13.14 35.51
C PRO A 330 -1.99 -13.34 34.10
N LYS A 331 -2.65 -12.77 33.09
CA LYS A 331 -2.24 -12.74 31.67
C LYS A 331 -1.93 -11.31 31.24
N ARG A 332 -1.05 -11.15 30.25
CA ARG A 332 -0.80 -9.87 29.59
C ARG A 332 -1.38 -9.93 28.19
N PHE A 333 -2.35 -9.06 27.93
CA PHE A 333 -2.86 -8.77 26.61
C PHE A 333 -2.64 -7.30 26.30
N ASN A 334 -2.36 -7.01 25.04
CA ASN A 334 -2.12 -5.67 24.48
C ASN A 334 -2.85 -5.48 23.15
N LYS A 335 -3.69 -6.44 22.79
CA LYS A 335 -4.61 -6.38 21.66
C LYS A 335 -5.87 -7.15 22.00
N VAL A 336 -7.02 -6.55 21.69
CA VAL A 336 -8.34 -7.17 21.76
C VAL A 336 -8.99 -6.99 20.39
N VAL A 337 -9.57 -8.07 19.86
CA VAL A 337 -10.43 -8.00 18.69
C VAL A 337 -11.86 -8.27 19.12
N LEU A 338 -12.77 -7.36 18.80
CA LEU A 338 -14.20 -7.53 18.98
C LEU A 338 -14.81 -7.87 17.62
N LYS A 339 -15.52 -8.99 17.54
CA LYS A 339 -16.25 -9.38 16.33
C LYS A 339 -17.55 -8.61 16.24
N SER A 340 -17.83 -8.08 15.05
CA SER A 340 -19.05 -7.31 14.81
C SER A 340 -20.28 -8.18 14.96
N MET A 341 -21.36 -7.58 15.42
CA MET A 341 -22.70 -8.11 15.16
C MET A 341 -22.96 -8.15 13.65
N ILE A 342 -23.89 -9.03 13.25
CA ILE A 342 -24.31 -9.15 11.86
C ILE A 342 -25.04 -7.89 11.38
N THR A 343 -25.13 -7.72 10.06
CA THR A 343 -25.74 -6.54 9.41
C THR A 343 -27.11 -6.13 9.99
N SER A 344 -27.99 -7.06 10.37
CA SER A 344 -29.31 -6.76 10.94
C SER A 344 -29.29 -6.28 12.40
N ARG A 345 -28.14 -6.32 13.09
CA ARG A 345 -27.99 -5.99 14.51
C ARG A 345 -26.78 -5.10 14.81
N LEU A 346 -26.30 -4.33 13.83
CA LEU A 346 -25.16 -3.43 14.02
C LEU A 346 -25.37 -2.40 15.15
N GLY A 347 -26.62 -2.00 15.42
CA GLY A 347 -26.94 -1.10 16.53
C GLY A 347 -26.58 -1.63 17.93
N TYR A 348 -26.38 -2.96 18.07
CA TYR A 348 -26.01 -3.61 19.33
C TYR A 348 -24.52 -3.46 19.64
N ASN A 349 -23.71 -3.23 18.61
CA ASN A 349 -22.27 -3.07 18.76
C ASN A 349 -21.97 -1.91 19.74
N PRO A 350 -20.94 -2.05 20.61
CA PRO A 350 -20.43 -0.94 21.39
C PRO A 350 -20.03 0.24 20.49
N LYS A 351 -20.27 1.47 20.97
CA LYS A 351 -19.84 2.73 20.34
C LYS A 351 -18.76 3.40 21.18
N GLU A 352 -19.09 3.63 22.45
CA GLU A 352 -18.17 4.18 23.44
C GLU A 352 -17.91 3.13 24.50
N PHE A 353 -16.66 2.70 24.66
CA PHE A 353 -16.29 1.65 25.60
C PHE A 353 -14.83 1.71 26.01
N LYS A 354 -14.51 0.96 27.06
CA LYS A 354 -13.16 0.84 27.63
C LYS A 354 -12.74 -0.62 27.69
N ILE A 355 -11.48 -0.89 27.40
CA ILE A 355 -10.83 -2.15 27.76
C ILE A 355 -10.12 -1.93 29.10
N GLN A 356 -10.46 -2.72 30.10
CA GLN A 356 -9.96 -2.56 31.46
C GLN A 356 -9.29 -3.83 31.97
N GLY A 357 -8.25 -3.67 32.78
CA GLY A 357 -7.55 -4.76 33.46
C GLY A 357 -7.63 -4.62 34.98
N SER A 358 -7.80 -5.73 35.69
CA SER A 358 -7.74 -5.78 37.16
C SER A 358 -6.97 -6.98 37.68
N LYS A 359 -6.35 -6.82 38.85
CA LYS A 359 -5.67 -7.91 39.59
C LYS A 359 -6.59 -8.57 40.62
N ASP A 360 -7.60 -7.86 41.10
CA ASP A 360 -8.41 -8.20 42.27
C ASP A 360 -9.93 -8.15 42.04
N ASN A 361 -10.37 -7.77 40.83
CA ASN A 361 -11.78 -7.55 40.46
C ASN A 361 -12.47 -6.41 41.23
N LEU A 362 -11.71 -5.55 41.93
CA LEU A 362 -12.23 -4.40 42.66
C LEU A 362 -11.77 -3.11 41.97
N VAL A 363 -10.48 -3.00 41.69
CA VAL A 363 -9.90 -1.82 41.05
C VAL A 363 -9.54 -2.15 39.60
N PHE A 364 -10.13 -1.39 38.67
CA PHE A 364 -9.91 -1.55 37.23
C PHE A 364 -9.08 -0.38 36.70
N LYS A 365 -8.05 -0.71 35.92
CA LYS A 365 -7.27 0.27 35.15
C LYS A 365 -7.77 0.29 33.71
N ASP A 366 -8.04 1.47 33.18
CA ASP A 366 -8.31 1.68 31.77
C ASP A 366 -7.03 1.42 30.95
N LEU A 367 -7.10 0.44 30.04
CA LEU A 367 -6.02 0.08 29.12
C LEU A 367 -6.23 0.70 27.74
N ALA A 368 -7.49 0.85 27.33
CA ALA A 368 -7.89 1.53 26.11
C ALA A 368 -9.25 2.22 26.29
N THR A 369 -9.46 3.33 25.59
CA THR A 369 -10.77 3.97 25.44
C THR A 369 -11.05 4.11 23.96
N VAL A 370 -12.25 3.73 23.54
CA VAL A 370 -12.70 3.76 22.15
C VAL A 370 -14.02 4.52 22.09
N ASN A 371 -14.13 5.43 21.13
CA ASN A 371 -15.35 6.14 20.79
C ASN A 371 -15.45 6.22 19.26
N GLU A 372 -16.11 5.23 18.67
CA GLU A 372 -16.24 5.13 17.22
C GLU A 372 -17.57 4.50 16.84
N GLU A 373 -18.12 4.89 15.70
CA GLU A 373 -19.33 4.24 15.19
C GLU A 373 -18.99 2.91 14.52
N TRP A 374 -19.85 1.92 14.75
CA TRP A 374 -19.66 0.56 14.27
C TRP A 374 -20.78 0.14 13.31
N ASN A 375 -20.83 0.84 12.18
CA ASN A 375 -21.93 0.79 11.21
C ASN A 375 -21.74 -0.24 10.09
N THR A 376 -20.72 -1.10 10.18
CA THR A 376 -20.40 -2.14 9.18
C THR A 376 -20.02 -3.44 9.88
N GLU A 377 -20.28 -4.58 9.23
CA GLU A 377 -19.92 -5.91 9.71
C GLU A 377 -18.41 -6.20 9.59
N THR A 378 -17.62 -5.38 10.27
CA THR A 378 -16.16 -5.38 10.24
C THR A 378 -15.63 -5.44 11.65
N ASP A 379 -14.71 -6.36 11.95
CA ASP A 379 -14.15 -6.49 13.28
C ASP A 379 -13.47 -5.20 13.77
N ARG A 380 -13.53 -4.96 15.08
CA ARG A 380 -12.77 -3.87 15.71
C ARG A 380 -11.50 -4.42 16.33
N ILE A 381 -10.37 -3.84 15.94
CA ILE A 381 -9.04 -4.21 16.42
C ILE A 381 -8.54 -3.11 17.33
N ILE A 382 -8.56 -3.37 18.64
CA ILE A 382 -8.13 -2.45 19.67
C ILE A 382 -6.73 -2.88 20.12
N ASN A 383 -5.72 -2.10 19.75
CA ASN A 383 -4.36 -2.29 20.23
C ASN A 383 -4.08 -1.26 21.32
N PHE A 384 -3.39 -1.66 22.38
CA PHE A 384 -3.12 -0.79 23.52
C PHE A 384 -1.82 -1.15 24.23
N HIS A 385 -1.20 -0.17 24.87
CA HIS A 385 -0.01 -0.43 25.67
C HIS A 385 -0.38 -1.13 26.98
N ASN A 386 0.22 -2.29 27.24
CA ASN A 386 0.09 -2.95 28.51
C ASN A 386 1.35 -3.74 28.88
N SER A 387 2.10 -3.24 29.86
CA SER A 387 3.25 -3.92 30.46
C SER A 387 2.89 -4.77 31.67
N THR A 388 1.65 -4.69 32.17
CA THR A 388 1.20 -5.33 33.41
C THR A 388 0.35 -6.57 33.12
N LYS A 389 0.58 -7.66 33.88
CA LYS A 389 -0.30 -8.84 33.85
C LYS A 389 -1.52 -8.59 34.74
N TYR A 390 -2.71 -8.87 34.20
CA TYR A 390 -3.99 -8.76 34.88
C TYR A 390 -4.69 -10.12 34.87
N ARG A 391 -5.42 -10.43 35.95
CA ARG A 391 -6.23 -11.65 36.05
C ARG A 391 -7.59 -11.46 35.39
N TYR A 392 -8.16 -10.27 35.49
CA TYR A 392 -9.47 -9.92 34.96
C TYR A 392 -9.30 -8.94 33.79
N TYR A 393 -9.98 -9.21 32.68
CA TYR A 393 -10.14 -8.26 31.59
C TYR A 393 -11.63 -7.98 31.36
N LYS A 394 -11.99 -6.70 31.35
CA LYS A 394 -13.37 -6.21 31.26
C LYS A 394 -13.51 -5.27 30.07
N ILE A 395 -14.58 -5.46 29.30
CA ILE A 395 -15.06 -4.51 28.30
C ILE A 395 -16.20 -3.75 28.95
N PHE A 396 -15.94 -2.49 29.30
CA PHE A 396 -16.93 -1.61 29.92
C PHE A 396 -17.56 -0.72 28.84
N ILE A 397 -18.82 -0.96 28.52
CA ILE A 397 -19.55 -0.29 27.45
C ILE A 397 -20.30 0.89 28.06
N ILE A 398 -19.94 2.10 27.64
CA ILE A 398 -20.59 3.35 28.04
C ILE A 398 -21.86 3.54 27.20
N SER A 399 -21.75 3.33 25.89
CA SER A 399 -22.88 3.39 24.95
C SER A 399 -22.72 2.44 23.75
N ASN A 400 -23.83 2.12 23.08
CA ASN A 400 -23.90 1.33 21.85
C ASN A 400 -24.31 2.19 20.63
N ASN A 401 -24.43 1.56 19.46
CA ASN A 401 -24.84 2.22 18.21
C ASN A 401 -26.38 2.38 18.08
N GLY A 402 -27.07 2.66 19.19
CA GLY A 402 -28.48 3.09 19.18
C GLY A 402 -29.54 2.01 19.32
N ALA A 403 -29.16 0.74 19.55
CA ALA A 403 -30.12 -0.31 19.87
C ALA A 403 -30.55 -0.28 21.35
N SER A 404 -31.65 -0.96 21.68
CA SER A 404 -32.09 -1.15 23.07
C SER A 404 -31.21 -2.12 23.86
N TRP A 405 -30.24 -2.80 23.22
CA TRP A 405 -29.35 -3.79 23.84
C TRP A 405 -27.91 -3.54 23.43
N SER A 406 -26.97 -3.85 24.32
CA SER A 406 -25.55 -3.93 23.97
C SER A 406 -25.18 -5.40 23.77
N GLY A 407 -24.43 -5.69 22.71
CA GLY A 407 -24.04 -7.06 22.38
C GLY A 407 -22.64 -7.15 21.80
N ILE A 408 -21.98 -8.27 22.07
CA ILE A 408 -20.67 -8.60 21.53
C ILE A 408 -20.71 -10.04 21.04
N ARG A 409 -20.38 -10.25 19.77
CA ARG A 409 -20.39 -11.57 19.16
C ARG A 409 -19.27 -12.45 19.69
N GLU A 410 -18.04 -11.94 19.66
CA GLU A 410 -16.88 -12.67 20.16
C GLU A 410 -15.77 -11.67 20.54
N VAL A 411 -15.01 -12.01 21.58
CA VAL A 411 -13.87 -11.27 22.09
C VAL A 411 -12.63 -12.15 21.98
N GLN A 412 -11.62 -11.65 21.28
CA GLN A 412 -10.35 -12.35 21.13
C GLN A 412 -9.22 -11.55 21.78
N PHE A 413 -8.56 -12.16 22.76
CA PHE A 413 -7.43 -11.56 23.46
C PHE A 413 -6.10 -12.00 22.85
N TYR A 414 -5.24 -11.05 22.51
CA TYR A 414 -3.95 -11.32 21.91
C TYR A 414 -2.82 -10.80 22.81
N GLU A 415 -1.78 -11.64 22.97
CA GLU A 415 -0.47 -11.18 23.40
C GLU A 415 0.39 -10.95 22.16
N ARG A 416 0.60 -9.69 21.83
CA ARG A 416 1.58 -9.25 20.83
C ARG A 416 2.95 -9.07 21.50
N LYS A 417 3.99 -9.60 20.88
CA LYS A 417 5.39 -9.39 21.27
C LYS A 417 6.13 -8.81 20.09
N ASP A 418 6.66 -7.61 20.29
CA ASP A 418 7.55 -6.96 19.34
C ASP A 418 9.00 -7.09 19.84
N LYS A 419 9.91 -7.42 18.94
CA LYS A 419 11.35 -7.59 19.22
C LYS A 419 12.16 -6.77 18.23
N LEU A 420 13.26 -6.18 18.71
CA LEU A 420 14.30 -5.65 17.83
C LEU A 420 15.28 -6.75 17.46
N ILE A 421 15.49 -6.90 16.16
CA ILE A 421 16.52 -7.77 15.59
C ILE A 421 17.62 -6.88 15.01
N ASN A 422 18.82 -6.97 15.57
CA ASN A 422 19.98 -6.27 15.04
C ASN A 422 20.39 -6.89 13.70
N LEU A 423 20.52 -6.05 12.67
CA LEU A 423 20.95 -6.41 11.34
C LEU A 423 22.46 -6.16 11.16
N PRO A 424 23.16 -6.99 10.39
CA PRO A 424 24.61 -6.90 10.24
C PRO A 424 25.08 -5.65 9.48
N SER A 425 24.24 -5.08 8.61
CA SER A 425 24.54 -3.83 7.90
C SER A 425 23.29 -3.09 7.40
N ALA A 426 23.38 -1.77 7.33
CA ALA A 426 22.42 -0.90 6.64
C ALA A 426 22.68 -1.00 5.14
N ASN A 427 22.14 -2.03 4.51
CA ASN A 427 22.15 -2.16 3.07
C ASN A 427 20.74 -2.38 2.54
N GLN A 428 20.62 -2.20 1.24
CA GLN A 428 19.34 -2.24 0.56
C GLN A 428 18.69 -3.62 0.56
N ALA A 429 19.47 -4.69 0.42
CA ALA A 429 18.96 -6.04 0.47
C ALA A 429 18.32 -6.34 1.84
N ASN A 430 18.96 -5.88 2.93
CA ASN A 430 18.43 -5.96 4.28
C ASN A 430 17.17 -5.10 4.46
N PHE A 431 17.13 -3.90 3.88
CA PHE A 431 15.92 -3.06 3.90
C PHE A 431 14.76 -3.70 3.13
N LYS A 432 14.98 -4.25 1.94
CA LYS A 432 13.96 -4.96 1.15
C LYS A 432 13.51 -6.24 1.83
N LYS A 433 14.42 -7.01 2.44
CA LYS A 433 14.07 -8.29 3.06
C LYS A 433 13.46 -8.12 4.45
N TYR A 434 14.02 -7.25 5.27
CA TYR A 434 13.71 -7.16 6.70
C TYR A 434 13.03 -5.86 7.10
N GLY A 435 12.98 -4.83 6.27
CA GLY A 435 12.31 -3.59 6.64
C GLY A 435 10.83 -3.82 6.94
N GLY A 436 10.39 -3.35 8.11
CA GLY A 436 9.00 -3.47 8.56
C GLY A 436 8.15 -2.32 8.01
N SER A 437 6.85 -2.56 7.79
CA SER A 437 5.93 -1.57 7.18
C SER A 437 5.04 -0.82 8.18
N ASN A 438 5.08 -1.18 9.47
CA ASN A 438 4.21 -0.63 10.51
C ASN A 438 4.95 -0.46 11.83
N LEU A 439 5.64 0.68 11.96
CA LEU A 439 6.35 1.04 13.18
C LEU A 439 5.38 1.63 14.21
N ARG A 440 5.29 1.02 15.39
CA ARG A 440 4.59 1.56 16.55
C ARG A 440 5.60 2.18 17.52
N LEU A 441 5.66 3.51 17.56
CA LEU A 441 6.62 4.25 18.40
C LEU A 441 6.17 4.40 19.87
N ASP A 442 4.99 3.89 20.23
CA ASP A 442 4.41 3.92 21.57
C ASP A 442 4.81 2.71 22.44
N THR A 443 5.76 1.90 21.97
CA THR A 443 6.17 0.65 22.62
C THR A 443 7.65 0.66 22.97
N ILE A 444 8.00 0.26 24.20
CA ILE A 444 9.38 0.00 24.60
C ILE A 444 9.78 -1.37 24.05
N PHE A 445 10.77 -1.38 23.15
CA PHE A 445 11.28 -2.62 22.59
C PHE A 445 12.48 -3.13 23.40
N PRO A 446 12.40 -4.31 24.03
CA PRO A 446 13.60 -4.96 24.54
C PRO A 446 14.48 -5.41 23.36
N ILE A 447 15.79 -5.12 23.43
CA ILE A 447 16.77 -5.64 22.46
C ILE A 447 16.97 -7.13 22.78
N ILE A 448 16.54 -8.05 21.91
CA ILE A 448 16.51 -9.49 22.24
C ILE A 448 17.27 -10.36 21.23
N SER A 449 17.54 -9.91 20.00
CA SER A 449 18.07 -10.85 18.98
C SER A 449 19.05 -10.23 17.98
N PHE A 450 19.94 -11.07 17.45
CA PHE A 450 20.92 -10.75 16.42
C PHE A 450 20.63 -11.61 15.18
N ALA A 451 20.54 -11.00 14.00
CA ALA A 451 20.53 -11.74 12.74
C ALA A 451 21.98 -12.04 12.33
N LEU A 452 22.31 -13.31 12.14
CA LEU A 452 23.62 -13.73 11.63
C LEU A 452 23.53 -13.86 10.11
N GLN A 453 24.41 -13.18 9.39
CA GLN A 453 24.66 -13.43 7.96
C GLN A 453 26.08 -13.95 7.82
N ASP A 454 26.22 -15.21 7.40
CA ASP A 454 27.44 -15.66 6.73
C ASP A 454 27.10 -16.68 5.64
N LYS A 455 27.99 -16.75 4.65
CA LYS A 455 27.82 -17.24 3.27
C LYS A 455 27.48 -18.74 3.07
N PHE A 456 26.93 -19.45 4.06
CA PHE A 456 26.67 -20.89 3.95
C PHE A 456 25.20 -21.27 4.19
N SER A 457 24.67 -22.03 3.23
CA SER A 457 23.36 -22.70 3.10
C SER A 457 22.15 -22.18 3.90
N LYS A 458 21.16 -21.72 3.13
CA LYS A 458 19.79 -21.36 3.52
C LYS A 458 19.09 -22.54 4.21
N ASN A 459 18.33 -22.28 5.28
CA ASN A 459 17.17 -23.12 5.62
C ASN A 459 15.94 -22.61 4.85
N GLU A 460 14.87 -23.40 4.81
CA GLU A 460 13.64 -23.11 4.03
C GLU A 460 12.94 -21.80 4.44
N GLU A 461 13.27 -21.24 5.61
CA GLU A 461 12.66 -20.01 6.17
C GLU A 461 13.60 -18.78 6.22
N GLY A 462 14.87 -18.91 5.79
CA GLY A 462 15.70 -17.78 5.39
C GLY A 462 16.27 -16.84 6.47
N LEU A 463 16.33 -17.24 7.75
CA LEU A 463 16.98 -16.47 8.82
C LEU A 463 17.64 -17.39 9.87
N TRP A 464 18.92 -17.16 10.18
CA TRP A 464 19.55 -17.69 11.39
C TRP A 464 19.39 -16.65 12.50
N VAL A 465 18.39 -16.85 13.37
CA VAL A 465 18.22 -16.06 14.59
C VAL A 465 18.74 -16.87 15.75
N VAL A 466 19.77 -16.37 16.42
CA VAL A 466 20.14 -16.90 17.74
C VAL A 466 19.52 -15.99 18.79
N THR A 467 18.63 -16.56 19.60
CA THR A 467 18.14 -15.88 20.80
C THR A 467 19.26 -15.97 21.83
N LEU A 468 19.78 -14.82 22.26
CA LEU A 468 20.82 -14.77 23.28
C LEU A 468 20.33 -13.89 24.43
N ASP A 469 20.40 -14.41 25.65
CA ASP A 469 20.02 -13.67 26.85
C ASP A 469 21.01 -12.54 27.19
N LYS A 470 22.18 -12.52 26.53
CA LYS A 470 23.24 -11.50 26.67
C LYS A 470 23.96 -11.28 25.34
N LYS A 471 24.51 -10.07 25.14
CA LYS A 471 25.40 -9.76 24.01
C LYS A 471 26.60 -10.72 24.05
N PRO A 472 26.84 -11.54 23.01
CA PRO A 472 28.01 -12.41 22.98
C PRO A 472 29.27 -11.54 22.81
N LEU A 473 30.33 -11.91 23.53
CA LEU A 473 31.65 -11.27 23.39
C LEU A 473 32.36 -11.72 22.11
N ALA A 474 32.04 -12.93 21.63
CA ALA A 474 32.42 -13.50 20.35
C ALA A 474 31.41 -14.59 19.94
N ILE A 475 31.24 -14.83 18.64
CA ILE A 475 30.54 -16.00 18.08
C ILE A 475 31.57 -16.68 17.18
N GLU A 476 32.02 -17.88 17.55
CA GLU A 476 32.92 -18.69 16.73
C GLU A 476 32.11 -19.77 16.02
N PHE A 477 32.23 -19.83 14.70
CA PHE A 477 31.74 -20.96 13.92
C PHE A 477 32.89 -21.96 13.80
N GLY A 478 32.78 -23.07 14.52
CA GLY A 478 33.70 -24.19 14.33
C GLY A 478 33.56 -24.71 12.90
N ASN A 479 34.61 -24.59 12.09
CA ASN A 479 34.70 -25.36 10.86
C ASN A 479 34.71 -26.83 11.26
N LYS A 480 33.67 -27.58 10.90
CA LYS A 480 33.77 -29.03 10.85
C LYS A 480 34.63 -29.36 9.63
N GLU A 481 35.82 -29.89 9.91
CA GLU A 481 36.71 -30.52 8.92
C GLU A 481 36.00 -31.66 8.17
#